data_AF-A0A2G6FW39-F1
#
_entry.id   AF-A0A2G6FW39-F1
#
_cell.length_a   1.000
_cell.length_b   1.000
_cell.length_c   1.000
_cell.angle_alpha   90.00
_cell.angle_beta   90.00
_cell.angle_gamma   90.00
#
_symmetry.space_group_name_H-M   'P 1'
#
loop_
_entity.id
_entity.type
_entity.pdbx_description
1 polymer ?
#
loop_
_entity_poly.entity_id
_entity_poly.type
_entity_poly.pdbx_seq_one_letter_code
_entity_poly.pdbx_strand_id
1 'polypeptide(L)'
;MILQKKNKKSLIYFIIEFILILSITTSVYISYSFISGQKKKCHLFEKIQKSGILNAAIVKYNPQKGYPGPPADYFINIAEIFASRLSLKIKFIYCNSFKKAEELVLQKKADILIVTNPVDLYKKTMLRYSKPYINVSWHLIVNRDNIEINSPEDIKNDKITLGFKNPAIPPLKKIQPQNSFKIDIVENISVMELFKNIQEGKITATAADNLTARTMRYFYPKASMTYEIKEKTNIGFGVHPEANELRFRINMFIDNIQDEEFIKILSEYYFHKLDVFDYLELRKFHRRIKDSLPEYIKMIKQYSKETGLDWRIVAAQIYQESHYNRNAKSNARAKGLMQLMHSTAKSLGVSNVYSPEENIKAGILYLKKLYDIFDKAEKKDRIKIALAAYNIGQGHIYDARKISRSLNLNPDKWHNMVLILPLLKKKEFHSETRYGYARGDEPVTYVRKIIAFYKILKVLYPEKDE
;
A
#
# COMPACT_ATOMS: atom_id res chain seq x y z
N MET A 1 68.00 40.93 43.76
CA MET A 1 67.27 39.63 43.88
C MET A 1 65.86 39.60 43.24
N ILE A 2 65.40 40.66 42.53
CA ILE A 2 64.03 40.73 41.96
C ILE A 2 64.01 40.47 40.42
N LEU A 3 65.14 40.62 39.73
CA LEU A 3 65.23 40.44 38.26
C LEU A 3 65.36 38.98 37.78
N GLN A 4 65.78 38.03 38.63
CA GLN A 4 65.86 36.60 38.25
C GLN A 4 64.54 35.84 38.38
N LYS A 5 63.55 36.34 39.14
CA LYS A 5 62.24 35.66 39.32
C LYS A 5 61.28 35.90 38.14
N LYS A 6 61.44 36.99 37.39
CA LYS A 6 60.56 37.33 36.25
C LYS A 6 60.80 36.42 35.03
N ASN A 7 62.06 36.05 34.75
CA ASN A 7 62.40 35.15 33.63
C ASN A 7 61.97 33.69 33.86
N LYS A 8 61.99 33.19 35.09
CA LYS A 8 61.51 31.81 35.38
C LYS A 8 60.03 31.64 35.12
N LYS A 9 59.19 32.64 35.44
CA LYS A 9 57.75 32.58 35.16
C LYS A 9 57.47 32.60 33.66
N SER A 10 58.13 33.48 32.90
CA SER A 10 58.00 33.54 31.44
C SER A 10 58.41 32.22 30.77
N LEU A 11 59.51 31.59 31.22
CA LEU A 11 59.94 30.30 30.71
C LEU A 11 58.95 29.17 31.01
N ILE A 12 58.33 29.18 32.21
CA ILE A 12 57.30 28.20 32.58
C ILE A 12 56.04 28.36 31.73
N TYR A 13 55.60 29.59 31.46
CA TYR A 13 54.45 29.84 30.57
C TYR A 13 54.74 29.36 29.14
N PHE A 14 55.93 29.61 28.62
CA PHE A 14 56.33 29.16 27.29
C PHE A 14 56.39 27.63 27.18
N ILE A 15 56.87 26.95 28.23
CA ILE A 15 56.88 25.48 28.29
C ILE A 15 55.45 24.92 28.36
N ILE A 16 54.55 25.54 29.12
CA ILE A 16 53.15 25.12 29.22
C ILE A 16 52.43 25.31 27.88
N GLU A 17 52.59 26.45 27.22
CA GLU A 17 52.02 26.69 25.88
C GLU A 17 52.58 25.70 24.85
N PHE A 18 53.88 25.43 24.88
CA PHE A 18 54.51 24.47 23.99
C PHE A 18 53.98 23.04 24.21
N ILE A 19 53.80 22.61 25.47
CA ILE A 19 53.21 21.29 25.80
C ILE A 19 51.74 21.22 25.36
N LEU A 20 50.97 22.30 25.51
CA LEU A 20 49.58 22.39 25.03
C LEU A 20 49.50 22.30 23.51
N ILE A 21 50.39 22.98 22.79
CA ILE A 21 50.45 22.89 21.32
C ILE A 21 50.88 21.48 20.88
N LEU A 22 51.85 20.86 21.58
CA LEU A 22 52.27 19.49 21.30
C LEU A 22 51.15 18.48 21.56
N SER A 23 50.35 18.65 22.62
CA SER A 23 49.23 17.76 22.94
C SER A 23 48.06 17.91 21.96
N ILE A 24 47.78 19.12 21.50
CA ILE A 24 46.76 19.37 20.46
C ILE A 24 47.21 18.78 19.12
N THR A 25 48.47 18.99 18.72
CA THR A 25 48.98 18.46 17.44
C THR A 25 49.08 16.94 17.44
N THR A 26 49.48 16.32 18.55
CA THR A 26 49.44 14.86 18.71
C THR A 26 48.02 14.31 18.76
N SER A 27 47.08 14.98 19.42
CA SER A 27 45.66 14.62 19.39
C SER A 27 45.10 14.68 17.97
N VAL A 28 45.39 15.76 17.22
CA VAL A 28 44.95 15.92 15.83
C VAL A 28 45.60 14.88 14.92
N TYR A 29 46.88 14.57 15.13
CA TYR A 29 47.59 13.53 14.37
C TYR A 29 47.07 12.12 14.68
N ILE A 30 46.74 11.82 15.94
CA ILE A 30 46.11 10.54 16.34
C ILE A 30 44.70 10.47 15.76
N SER A 31 43.88 11.52 15.85
CA SER A 31 42.54 11.57 15.21
C SER A 31 42.65 11.41 13.70
N TYR A 32 43.58 12.10 13.04
CA TYR A 32 43.81 11.97 11.60
C TYR A 32 44.32 10.58 11.23
N SER A 33 45.22 9.99 12.02
CA SER A 33 45.73 8.62 11.82
C SER A 33 44.66 7.55 12.10
N PHE A 34 43.72 7.81 13.01
CA PHE A 34 42.57 6.94 13.28
C PHE A 34 41.53 7.03 12.15
N ILE A 35 41.34 8.23 11.59
CA ILE A 35 40.48 8.49 10.43
C ILE A 35 41.11 7.94 9.14
N SER A 36 42.43 8.09 8.96
CA SER A 36 43.17 7.65 7.77
C SER A 36 43.54 6.16 7.82
N GLY A 37 43.69 5.60 9.03
CA GLY A 37 43.89 4.17 9.30
C GLY A 37 42.62 3.34 9.10
N GLN A 38 41.45 3.98 8.91
CA GLN A 38 40.20 3.34 8.46
C GLN A 38 40.02 3.33 6.93
N LYS A 39 41.08 3.38 6.12
CA LYS A 39 41.02 2.86 4.73
C LYS A 39 40.92 1.32 4.83
N LYS A 40 39.91 0.56 4.36
CA LYS A 40 38.78 0.75 3.44
C LYS A 40 37.74 -0.35 3.79
N LYS A 41 36.89 -0.18 4.82
CA LYS A 41 35.67 -1.00 4.91
C LYS A 41 34.60 -0.30 4.07
N CYS A 42 34.40 -0.75 2.84
CA CYS A 42 33.28 -0.24 2.06
C CYS A 42 31.97 -0.64 2.76
N HIS A 43 31.34 0.31 3.45
CA HIS A 43 30.12 0.09 4.20
C HIS A 43 29.00 -0.37 3.25
N LEU A 44 28.13 -1.29 3.70
CA LEU A 44 27.10 -1.88 2.84
C LEU A 44 26.24 -0.81 2.13
N PHE A 45 25.94 0.29 2.83
CA PHE A 45 25.19 1.41 2.27
C PHE A 45 25.96 2.17 1.18
N GLU A 46 27.28 2.35 1.31
CA GLU A 46 28.08 2.98 0.25
C GLU A 46 28.04 2.17 -1.05
N LYS A 47 27.96 0.84 -0.96
CA LYS A 47 27.81 -0.02 -2.14
C LYS A 47 26.47 0.24 -2.84
N ILE A 48 25.39 0.42 -2.07
CA ILE A 48 24.06 0.76 -2.58
C ILE A 48 24.09 2.15 -3.25
N GLN A 49 24.74 3.13 -2.62
CA GLN A 49 24.86 4.47 -3.22
C GLN A 49 25.69 4.44 -4.51
N LYS A 50 26.81 3.71 -4.53
CA LYS A 50 27.64 3.56 -5.73
C LYS A 50 26.94 2.83 -6.86
N SER A 51 26.11 1.82 -6.56
CA SER A 51 25.34 1.11 -7.58
C SER A 51 24.16 1.94 -8.09
N GLY A 52 23.65 2.88 -7.28
CA GLY A 52 22.42 3.62 -7.56
C GLY A 52 21.15 2.76 -7.50
N ILE A 53 21.25 1.53 -6.97
CA ILE A 53 20.16 0.54 -6.95
C ILE A 53 19.98 -0.05 -5.56
N LEU A 54 18.77 0.07 -5.02
CA LEU A 54 18.30 -0.64 -3.84
C LEU A 54 17.62 -1.96 -4.26
N ASN A 55 18.19 -3.10 -3.88
CA ASN A 55 17.63 -4.42 -4.16
C ASN A 55 16.69 -4.83 -3.02
N ALA A 56 15.41 -4.99 -3.32
CA ALA A 56 14.39 -5.32 -2.33
C ALA A 56 13.84 -6.73 -2.55
N ALA A 57 14.12 -7.64 -1.62
CA ALA A 57 13.50 -8.96 -1.61
C ALA A 57 12.05 -8.86 -1.12
N ILE A 58 11.13 -9.51 -1.82
CA ILE A 58 9.71 -9.54 -1.49
C ILE A 58 9.12 -10.91 -1.77
N VAL A 59 8.25 -11.41 -0.90
CA VAL A 59 7.59 -12.70 -1.10
C VAL A 59 6.45 -12.52 -2.11
N LYS A 60 6.52 -13.21 -3.25
CA LYS A 60 5.42 -13.29 -4.22
C LYS A 60 4.32 -14.14 -3.62
N TYR A 61 3.24 -13.47 -3.25
CA TYR A 61 2.08 -14.15 -2.72
C TYR A 61 1.29 -14.82 -3.85
N ASN A 62 0.90 -16.10 -3.69
CA ASN A 62 0.01 -16.80 -4.61
C ASN A 62 -1.40 -16.90 -4.00
N PRO A 63 -2.38 -16.09 -4.47
CA PRO A 63 -3.76 -16.11 -3.97
C PRO A 63 -4.44 -17.47 -4.08
N GLN A 64 -4.07 -18.28 -5.07
CA GLN A 64 -4.67 -19.60 -5.30
C GLN A 64 -4.11 -20.69 -4.37
N LYS A 65 -2.97 -20.44 -3.70
CA LYS A 65 -2.31 -21.40 -2.79
C LYS A 65 -2.27 -20.94 -1.33
N GLY A 66 -3.07 -19.94 -0.93
CA GLY A 66 -3.33 -19.62 0.48
C GLY A 66 -3.83 -18.20 0.78
N TYR A 67 -3.71 -17.81 2.06
CA TYR A 67 -3.83 -16.47 2.69
C TYR A 67 -3.65 -15.23 1.79
N PRO A 68 -4.70 -14.57 1.25
CA PRO A 68 -4.52 -13.30 0.55
C PRO A 68 -4.05 -12.26 1.56
N GLY A 69 -2.73 -12.05 1.64
CA GLY A 69 -2.15 -11.06 2.51
C GLY A 69 -2.63 -9.66 2.13
N PRO A 70 -2.37 -8.66 2.98
CA PRO A 70 -2.65 -7.28 2.62
C PRO A 70 -2.02 -6.90 1.27
N PRO A 71 -2.56 -5.92 0.54
CA PRO A 71 -2.06 -5.56 -0.78
C PRO A 71 -0.56 -5.26 -0.72
N ALA A 72 0.24 -6.11 -1.38
CA ALA A 72 1.70 -5.96 -1.44
C ALA A 72 2.10 -4.58 -1.98
N ASP A 73 1.27 -4.00 -2.85
CA ASP A 73 1.41 -2.65 -3.40
C ASP A 73 1.66 -1.60 -2.31
N TYR A 74 1.00 -1.67 -1.14
CA TYR A 74 1.25 -0.70 -0.06
C TYR A 74 2.73 -0.71 0.35
N PHE A 75 3.25 -1.88 0.71
CA PHE A 75 4.63 -2.05 1.18
C PHE A 75 5.66 -1.77 0.08
N ILE A 76 5.34 -2.15 -1.17
CA ILE A 76 6.14 -1.83 -2.37
C ILE A 76 6.26 -0.32 -2.54
N ASN A 77 5.15 0.42 -2.45
CA ASN A 77 5.16 1.86 -2.65
C ASN A 77 5.93 2.58 -1.55
N ILE A 78 5.84 2.15 -0.28
CA ILE A 78 6.68 2.70 0.79
C ILE A 78 8.16 2.53 0.46
N ALA A 79 8.55 1.37 -0.07
CA ALA A 79 9.93 1.12 -0.49
C ALA A 79 10.33 1.96 -1.72
N GLU A 80 9.44 2.15 -2.71
CA GLU A 80 9.67 3.05 -3.86
C GLU A 80 9.87 4.51 -3.42
N ILE A 81 9.08 5.00 -2.47
CA ILE A 81 9.21 6.35 -1.90
C ILE A 81 10.56 6.46 -1.16
N PHE A 82 10.88 5.51 -0.29
CA PHE A 82 12.17 5.49 0.42
C PHE A 82 13.36 5.52 -0.55
N ALA A 83 13.33 4.69 -1.61
CA ALA A 83 14.38 4.70 -2.63
C ALA A 83 14.48 6.05 -3.34
N SER A 84 13.34 6.67 -3.67
CA SER A 84 13.28 7.99 -4.31
C SER A 84 13.87 9.10 -3.43
N ARG A 85 13.62 9.07 -2.11
CA ARG A 85 14.25 10.01 -1.15
C ARG A 85 15.78 9.91 -1.12
N LEU A 86 16.31 8.72 -1.41
CA LEU A 86 17.76 8.48 -1.52
C LEU A 86 18.30 8.69 -2.95
N SER A 87 17.47 9.10 -3.90
CA SER A 87 17.80 9.19 -5.33
C SER A 87 18.29 7.85 -5.91
N LEU A 88 17.76 6.74 -5.40
CA LEU A 88 18.07 5.38 -5.85
C LEU A 88 16.94 4.84 -6.73
N LYS A 89 17.31 4.00 -7.70
CA LYS A 89 16.34 3.10 -8.34
C LYS A 89 16.09 1.92 -7.40
N ILE A 90 14.89 1.37 -7.41
CA ILE A 90 14.59 0.13 -6.68
C ILE A 90 14.42 -1.04 -7.65
N LYS A 91 14.98 -2.19 -7.29
CA LYS A 91 14.83 -3.44 -8.01
C LYS A 91 14.19 -4.49 -7.10
N PHE A 92 13.02 -4.99 -7.47
CA PHE A 92 12.32 -6.02 -6.71
C PHE A 92 12.80 -7.43 -7.08
N ILE A 93 13.10 -8.24 -6.07
CA ILE A 93 13.45 -9.66 -6.20
C ILE A 93 12.32 -10.48 -5.59
N TYR A 94 11.43 -10.97 -6.46
CA TYR A 94 10.26 -11.76 -6.06
C TYR A 94 10.65 -13.19 -5.67
N CYS A 95 10.36 -13.57 -4.43
CA CYS A 95 10.71 -14.87 -3.84
C CYS A 95 9.44 -15.71 -3.62
N ASN A 96 9.54 -17.04 -3.73
CA ASN A 96 8.41 -17.94 -3.47
C ASN A 96 8.17 -18.22 -1.98
N SER A 97 9.07 -17.80 -1.09
CA SER A 97 8.98 -18.03 0.35
C SER A 97 9.73 -16.98 1.14
N PHE A 98 9.29 -16.75 2.39
CA PHE A 98 9.97 -15.87 3.34
C PHE A 98 11.42 -16.29 3.60
N LYS A 99 11.67 -17.60 3.80
CA LYS A 99 13.01 -18.14 4.03
C LYS A 99 13.96 -17.78 2.89
N LYS A 100 13.51 -17.91 1.63
CA LYS A 100 14.34 -17.54 0.47
C LYS A 100 14.63 -16.04 0.44
N ALA A 101 13.65 -15.21 0.77
CA ALA A 101 13.82 -13.76 0.80
C ALA A 101 14.80 -13.34 1.91
N GLU A 102 14.70 -13.95 3.09
CA GLU A 102 15.64 -13.77 4.20
C GLU A 102 17.08 -14.18 3.81
N GLU A 103 17.25 -15.35 3.19
CA GLU A 103 18.55 -15.84 2.71
C GLU A 103 19.22 -14.84 1.77
N LEU A 104 18.47 -14.20 0.86
CA LEU A 104 19.04 -13.20 -0.05
C LEU A 104 19.56 -11.97 0.68
N VAL A 105 18.87 -11.51 1.73
CA VAL A 105 19.34 -10.38 2.54
C VAL A 105 20.56 -10.76 3.36
N LEU A 106 20.56 -11.95 3.98
CA LEU A 106 21.72 -12.47 4.72
C LEU A 106 22.95 -12.68 3.83
N GLN A 107 22.75 -13.10 2.57
CA GLN A 107 23.80 -13.24 1.57
C GLN A 107 24.21 -11.93 0.91
N LYS A 108 23.64 -10.78 1.32
CA LYS A 108 23.91 -9.45 0.74
C LYS A 108 23.61 -9.39 -0.77
N LYS A 109 22.68 -10.24 -1.24
CA LYS A 109 22.13 -10.24 -2.61
C LYS A 109 20.86 -9.37 -2.71
N ALA A 110 20.25 -9.08 -1.58
CA ALA A 110 19.22 -8.07 -1.39
C ALA A 110 19.62 -7.16 -0.23
N ASP A 111 19.24 -5.89 -0.31
CA ASP A 111 19.57 -4.86 0.67
C ASP A 111 18.51 -4.77 1.76
N ILE A 112 17.23 -4.92 1.37
CA ILE A 112 16.08 -4.93 2.28
C ILE A 112 15.16 -6.12 2.01
N LEU A 113 14.47 -6.56 3.05
CA LEU A 113 13.32 -7.47 3.00
C LEU A 113 12.03 -6.68 3.24
N ILE A 114 11.12 -6.75 2.27
CA ILE A 114 9.77 -6.22 2.40
C ILE A 114 8.86 -7.32 2.95
N VAL A 115 8.38 -7.13 4.17
CA VAL A 115 7.44 -8.05 4.81
C VAL A 115 6.02 -7.61 4.50
N THR A 116 5.30 -8.43 3.75
CA THR A 116 3.91 -8.16 3.35
C THR A 116 2.89 -9.02 4.09
N ASN A 117 3.33 -10.06 4.81
CA ASN A 117 2.44 -10.90 5.60
C ASN A 117 2.87 -10.83 7.07
N PRO A 118 2.03 -10.33 7.98
CA PRO A 118 2.37 -10.27 9.40
C PRO A 118 2.73 -11.64 10.01
N VAL A 119 2.16 -12.73 9.48
CA VAL A 119 2.46 -14.11 9.93
C VAL A 119 3.96 -14.43 9.78
N ASP A 120 4.64 -13.82 8.82
CA ASP A 120 6.07 -14.06 8.62
C ASP A 120 6.94 -13.48 9.76
N LEU A 121 6.47 -12.49 10.50
CA LEU A 121 7.19 -11.90 11.63
C LEU A 121 7.29 -12.84 12.85
N TYR A 122 6.47 -13.89 12.88
CA TYR A 122 6.52 -14.91 13.94
C TYR A 122 7.60 -15.97 13.69
N LYS A 123 8.27 -15.93 12.53
CA LYS A 123 9.37 -16.84 12.22
C LYS A 123 10.64 -16.30 12.90
N LYS A 124 11.38 -17.19 13.56
CA LYS A 124 12.70 -16.84 14.12
C LYS A 124 13.61 -16.43 12.96
N THR A 125 14.08 -15.19 12.99
CA THR A 125 14.87 -14.57 11.92
C THR A 125 16.17 -14.00 12.48
N MET A 126 17.21 -14.00 11.63
CA MET A 126 18.52 -13.41 11.95
C MET A 126 18.62 -11.95 11.50
N LEU A 127 17.60 -11.41 10.83
CA LEU A 127 17.58 -10.03 10.36
C LEU A 127 17.41 -9.03 11.50
N ARG A 128 17.83 -7.78 11.23
CA ARG A 128 17.43 -6.62 12.05
C ARG A 128 16.30 -5.91 11.35
N TYR A 129 15.34 -5.38 12.10
CA TYR A 129 14.20 -4.65 11.55
C TYR A 129 14.31 -3.16 11.83
N SER A 130 13.82 -2.36 10.88
CA SER A 130 13.58 -0.93 11.11
C SER A 130 12.52 -0.70 12.19
N LYS A 131 12.31 0.57 12.56
CA LYS A 131 11.07 1.00 13.18
C LYS A 131 9.88 0.57 12.32
N PRO A 132 8.72 0.27 12.92
CA PRO A 132 7.55 -0.09 12.15
C PRO A 132 6.91 1.14 11.50
N TYR A 133 6.36 0.95 10.32
CA TYR A 133 5.57 1.97 9.60
C TYR A 133 4.09 1.57 9.48
N ILE A 134 3.73 0.38 9.93
CA ILE A 134 2.33 -0.05 10.05
C ILE A 134 2.16 -1.00 11.24
N ASN A 135 1.09 -0.76 12.01
CA ASN A 135 0.73 -1.56 13.17
C ASN A 135 -0.26 -2.67 12.75
N VAL A 136 0.02 -3.87 13.22
CA VAL A 136 -0.81 -5.05 12.97
C VAL A 136 -1.38 -5.53 14.29
N SER A 137 -2.70 -5.64 14.35
CA SER A 137 -3.42 -6.20 15.47
C SER A 137 -4.37 -7.31 15.02
N TRP A 138 -4.41 -8.38 15.81
CA TRP A 138 -5.25 -9.54 15.57
C TRP A 138 -6.63 -9.30 16.13
N HIS A 139 -7.66 -9.74 15.40
CA HIS A 139 -9.04 -9.56 15.82
C HIS A 139 -9.84 -10.84 15.67
N LEU A 140 -10.85 -11.00 16.52
CA LEU A 140 -11.96 -11.89 16.21
C LEU A 140 -12.73 -11.34 15.01
N ILE A 141 -13.07 -12.26 14.11
CA ILE A 141 -13.87 -12.02 12.93
C ILE A 141 -15.16 -12.82 13.10
N VAL A 142 -16.30 -12.13 13.04
CA VAL A 142 -17.63 -12.70 13.20
C VAL A 142 -18.54 -12.23 12.07
N ASN A 143 -19.71 -12.85 11.95
CA ASN A 143 -20.74 -12.34 11.05
C ASN A 143 -21.33 -11.06 11.65
N ARG A 144 -21.34 -9.96 10.90
CA ARG A 144 -21.86 -8.65 11.32
C ARG A 144 -23.33 -8.69 11.74
N ASP A 145 -24.10 -9.63 11.20
CA ASP A 145 -25.50 -9.80 11.59
C ASP A 145 -25.62 -10.38 13.03
N ASN A 146 -24.53 -10.96 13.57
CA ASN A 146 -24.44 -11.39 14.97
C ASN A 146 -23.84 -10.26 15.83
N ILE A 147 -24.72 -9.38 16.31
CA ILE A 147 -24.36 -8.20 17.12
C ILE A 147 -23.99 -8.54 18.57
N GLU A 148 -24.27 -9.76 19.02
CA GLU A 148 -24.06 -10.19 20.40
C GLU A 148 -22.60 -10.58 20.67
N ILE A 149 -21.86 -11.02 19.64
CA ILE A 149 -20.47 -11.47 19.80
C ILE A 149 -19.48 -10.31 19.66
N ASN A 150 -19.14 -9.68 20.78
CA ASN A 150 -18.17 -8.59 20.86
C ASN A 150 -16.83 -9.02 21.45
N SER A 151 -16.79 -10.20 22.08
CA SER A 151 -15.64 -10.76 22.78
C SER A 151 -15.64 -12.30 22.70
N PRO A 152 -14.50 -12.97 22.99
CA PRO A 152 -14.44 -14.42 23.10
C PRO A 152 -15.44 -15.00 24.12
N GLU A 153 -15.73 -14.28 25.20
CA GLU A 153 -16.65 -14.65 26.28
C GLU A 153 -18.10 -14.85 25.77
N ASP A 154 -18.48 -14.11 24.72
CA ASP A 154 -19.82 -14.15 24.13
C ASP A 154 -20.05 -15.43 23.28
N ILE A 155 -18.99 -16.17 22.94
CA ILE A 155 -19.02 -17.40 22.12
C ILE A 155 -19.34 -18.61 23.01
N LYS A 156 -20.56 -18.62 23.58
CA LYS A 156 -20.96 -19.59 24.61
C LYS A 156 -21.02 -21.02 24.07
N ASN A 157 -20.11 -21.87 24.54
CA ASN A 157 -20.01 -23.30 24.19
C ASN A 157 -19.83 -23.60 22.68
N ASP A 158 -19.49 -22.59 21.89
CA ASP A 158 -19.29 -22.71 20.45
C ASP A 158 -17.79 -22.56 20.09
N LYS A 159 -17.46 -22.60 18.80
CA LYS A 159 -16.09 -22.72 18.31
C LYS A 159 -15.56 -21.43 17.68
N ILE A 160 -14.31 -21.13 17.99
CA ILE A 160 -13.46 -20.24 17.18
C ILE A 160 -12.65 -21.13 16.22
N THR A 161 -13.01 -21.11 14.94
CA THR A 161 -12.35 -21.90 13.89
C THR A 161 -11.12 -21.15 13.36
N LEU A 162 -9.95 -21.76 13.45
CA LEU A 162 -8.67 -21.16 13.06
C LEU A 162 -7.93 -22.06 12.07
N GLY A 163 -7.29 -21.46 11.07
CA GLY A 163 -6.33 -22.19 10.23
C GLY A 163 -5.10 -22.63 11.02
N PHE A 164 -4.48 -23.73 10.60
CA PHE A 164 -3.23 -24.21 11.19
C PHE A 164 -2.16 -23.10 11.25
N LYS A 165 -1.45 -23.01 12.39
CA LYS A 165 -0.42 -21.99 12.70
C LYS A 165 -0.91 -20.52 12.70
N ASN A 166 -2.22 -20.28 12.81
CA ASN A 166 -2.72 -18.92 13.00
C ASN A 166 -2.12 -18.30 14.28
N PRO A 167 -1.46 -17.12 14.19
CA PRO A 167 -0.87 -16.45 15.35
C PRO A 167 -1.84 -16.05 16.46
N ALA A 168 -3.14 -16.06 16.23
CA ALA A 168 -4.13 -15.91 17.29
C ALA A 168 -4.25 -17.14 18.21
N ILE A 169 -3.70 -18.30 17.83
CA ILE A 169 -3.84 -19.54 18.62
C ILE A 169 -3.22 -19.40 20.02
N PRO A 170 -1.94 -18.99 20.19
CA PRO A 170 -1.36 -18.84 21.53
C PRO A 170 -2.12 -17.88 22.46
N PRO A 171 -2.48 -16.64 22.05
CA PRO A 171 -3.23 -15.74 22.94
C PRO A 171 -4.65 -16.24 23.23
N LEU A 172 -5.34 -16.87 22.28
CA LEU A 172 -6.68 -17.45 22.54
C LEU A 172 -6.61 -18.64 23.52
N LYS A 173 -5.59 -19.51 23.40
CA LYS A 173 -5.39 -20.61 24.36
C LYS A 173 -5.12 -20.12 25.79
N LYS A 174 -4.55 -18.93 25.97
CA LYS A 174 -4.32 -18.35 27.32
C LYS A 174 -5.62 -17.92 28.00
N ILE A 175 -6.59 -17.41 27.24
CA ILE A 175 -7.86 -16.92 27.79
C ILE A 175 -8.95 -17.99 27.81
N GLN A 176 -8.79 -19.06 27.00
CA GLN A 176 -9.75 -20.16 26.91
C GLN A 176 -10.15 -20.78 28.27
N PRO A 177 -9.24 -21.01 29.25
CA PRO A 177 -9.63 -21.61 30.54
C PRO A 177 -10.61 -20.77 31.37
N GLN A 178 -10.69 -19.46 31.09
CA GLN A 178 -11.60 -18.52 31.76
C GLN A 178 -12.92 -18.34 30.98
N ASN A 179 -13.09 -19.10 29.91
CA ASN A 179 -14.08 -18.89 28.88
C ASN A 179 -14.75 -20.21 28.47
N SER A 180 -15.94 -20.14 27.88
CA SER A 180 -16.71 -21.33 27.47
C SER A 180 -16.50 -21.75 26.00
N PHE A 181 -15.78 -20.95 25.21
CA PHE A 181 -15.55 -21.25 23.80
C PHE A 181 -14.53 -22.40 23.61
N LYS A 182 -14.65 -23.09 22.48
CA LYS A 182 -13.70 -24.10 22.00
C LYS A 182 -12.84 -23.53 20.86
N ILE A 183 -11.61 -24.00 20.75
CA ILE A 183 -10.74 -23.68 19.61
C ILE A 183 -10.77 -24.88 18.66
N ASP A 184 -11.16 -24.64 17.41
CA ASP A 184 -11.18 -25.64 16.35
C ASP A 184 -10.10 -25.31 15.33
N ILE A 185 -9.08 -26.17 15.20
CA ILE A 185 -7.95 -25.94 14.30
C ILE A 185 -8.15 -26.79 13.05
N VAL A 186 -8.27 -26.12 11.91
CA VAL A 186 -8.50 -26.78 10.62
C VAL A 186 -7.22 -26.73 9.80
N GLU A 187 -6.76 -27.90 9.37
CA GLU A 187 -5.64 -28.02 8.45
C GLU A 187 -6.06 -27.64 7.02
N ASN A 188 -5.13 -27.08 6.24
CA ASN A 188 -5.31 -26.78 4.81
C ASN A 188 -6.50 -25.87 4.44
N ILE A 189 -7.09 -25.13 5.40
CA ILE A 189 -8.12 -24.13 5.09
C ILE A 189 -7.49 -22.79 4.71
N SER A 190 -8.01 -22.17 3.65
CA SER A 190 -7.58 -20.82 3.26
C SER A 190 -8.31 -19.75 4.09
N VAL A 191 -7.70 -18.58 4.24
CA VAL A 191 -8.37 -17.44 4.90
C VAL A 191 -9.59 -16.95 4.13
N MET A 192 -9.54 -17.04 2.81
CA MET A 192 -10.70 -16.74 1.96
C MET A 192 -11.88 -17.66 2.32
N GLU A 193 -11.64 -18.96 2.51
CA GLU A 193 -12.67 -19.92 2.92
C GLU A 193 -13.18 -19.68 4.35
N LEU A 194 -12.29 -19.32 5.30
CA LEU A 194 -12.71 -18.92 6.65
C LEU A 194 -13.65 -17.71 6.62
N PHE A 195 -13.31 -16.65 5.88
CA PHE A 195 -14.16 -15.46 5.77
C PHE A 195 -15.47 -15.75 5.03
N LYS A 196 -15.44 -16.62 4.02
CA LYS A 196 -16.65 -17.11 3.33
C LYS A 196 -17.57 -17.83 4.31
N ASN A 197 -17.04 -18.76 5.10
CA ASN A 197 -17.80 -19.52 6.09
C ASN A 197 -18.39 -18.62 7.18
N ILE A 198 -17.70 -17.57 7.61
CA ILE A 198 -18.25 -16.54 8.50
C ILE A 198 -19.44 -15.83 7.84
N GLN A 199 -19.28 -15.34 6.61
CA GLN A 199 -20.34 -14.63 5.89
C GLN A 199 -21.58 -15.51 5.65
N GLU A 200 -21.37 -16.79 5.38
CA GLU A 200 -22.43 -17.79 5.16
C GLU A 200 -23.03 -18.32 6.47
N GLY A 201 -22.46 -17.98 7.63
CA GLY A 201 -22.93 -18.45 8.94
C GLY A 201 -22.59 -19.92 9.24
N LYS A 202 -21.63 -20.52 8.52
CA LYS A 202 -21.17 -21.90 8.70
C LYS A 202 -20.24 -22.09 9.90
N ILE A 203 -19.55 -21.02 10.28
CA ILE A 203 -18.72 -20.96 11.50
C ILE A 203 -19.05 -19.67 12.23
N THR A 204 -18.93 -19.69 13.55
CA THR A 204 -19.34 -18.59 14.43
C THR A 204 -18.29 -17.49 14.51
N ALA A 205 -17.03 -17.88 14.67
CA ALA A 205 -15.91 -16.95 14.73
C ALA A 205 -14.64 -17.53 14.10
N THR A 206 -13.77 -16.65 13.61
CA THR A 206 -12.38 -16.93 13.27
C THR A 206 -11.50 -15.78 13.75
N ALA A 207 -10.20 -15.81 13.47
CA ALA A 207 -9.29 -14.70 13.78
C ALA A 207 -8.39 -14.35 12.59
N ALA A 208 -8.20 -13.06 12.38
CA ALA A 208 -7.31 -12.52 11.35
C ALA A 208 -6.70 -11.20 11.79
N ASP A 209 -5.58 -10.81 11.19
CA ASP A 209 -5.02 -9.48 11.40
C ASP A 209 -5.89 -8.40 10.73
N ASN A 210 -5.77 -7.17 11.25
CA ASN A 210 -6.54 -6.02 10.80
C ASN A 210 -6.36 -5.70 9.30
N LEU A 211 -5.17 -5.89 8.73
CA LEU A 211 -4.89 -5.58 7.33
C LEU A 211 -5.57 -6.61 6.41
N THR A 212 -5.50 -7.88 6.78
CA THR A 212 -6.16 -8.97 6.05
C THR A 212 -7.67 -8.88 6.18
N ALA A 213 -8.19 -8.66 7.39
CA ALA A 213 -9.62 -8.51 7.61
C ALA A 213 -10.19 -7.34 6.80
N ARG A 214 -9.48 -6.20 6.74
CA ARG A 214 -9.84 -5.07 5.87
C ARG A 214 -9.90 -5.47 4.39
N THR A 215 -8.95 -6.27 3.94
CA THR A 215 -8.88 -6.75 2.55
C THR A 215 -9.98 -7.76 2.23
N MET A 216 -10.25 -8.71 3.13
CA MET A 216 -11.25 -9.75 2.91
C MET A 216 -12.69 -9.22 2.88
N ARG A 217 -12.96 -8.12 3.59
CA ARG A 217 -14.30 -7.51 3.60
C ARG A 217 -14.79 -7.00 2.25
N TYR A 218 -13.92 -6.76 1.27
CA TYR A 218 -14.37 -6.46 -0.09
C TYR A 218 -15.12 -7.66 -0.70
N PHE A 219 -14.66 -8.88 -0.41
CA PHE A 219 -15.25 -10.13 -0.91
C PHE A 219 -16.35 -10.65 0.00
N TYR A 220 -16.16 -10.51 1.31
CA TYR A 220 -17.06 -10.99 2.35
C TYR A 220 -17.51 -9.84 3.27
N PRO A 221 -18.33 -8.91 2.79
CA PRO A 221 -18.70 -7.69 3.53
C PRO A 221 -19.43 -7.95 4.86
N LYS A 222 -20.00 -9.15 5.07
CA LYS A 222 -20.59 -9.52 6.37
C LYS A 222 -19.54 -9.93 7.41
N ALA A 223 -18.33 -10.30 7.03
CA ALA A 223 -17.29 -10.64 8.00
C ALA A 223 -16.75 -9.37 8.66
N SER A 224 -16.95 -9.19 9.97
CA SER A 224 -16.58 -7.97 10.69
C SER A 224 -15.59 -8.26 11.81
N MET A 225 -14.63 -7.35 12.01
CA MET A 225 -13.75 -7.35 13.18
C MET A 225 -14.54 -6.86 14.40
N THR A 226 -14.39 -7.52 15.55
CA THR A 226 -15.01 -7.10 16.82
C THR A 226 -13.95 -6.94 17.91
N TYR A 227 -13.50 -8.04 18.51
CA TYR A 227 -12.55 -8.05 19.62
C TYR A 227 -11.10 -7.95 19.13
N GLU A 228 -10.29 -7.08 19.74
CA GLU A 228 -8.84 -7.07 19.53
C GLU A 228 -8.16 -8.12 20.42
N ILE A 229 -7.59 -9.13 19.79
CA ILE A 229 -6.75 -10.15 20.43
C ILE A 229 -5.40 -9.50 20.69
N LYS A 230 -5.07 -9.29 21.97
CA LYS A 230 -3.84 -8.61 22.43
C LYS A 230 -2.57 -9.35 22.00
N GLU A 231 -2.15 -9.11 20.77
CA GLU A 231 -0.98 -9.66 20.12
C GLU A 231 -0.33 -8.53 19.31
N LYS A 232 0.91 -8.16 19.65
CA LYS A 232 1.60 -7.03 18.99
C LYS A 232 2.45 -7.53 17.86
N THR A 233 2.07 -7.20 16.63
CA THR A 233 2.90 -7.42 15.44
C THR A 233 3.08 -6.12 14.70
N ASN A 234 4.31 -5.75 14.41
CA ASN A 234 4.64 -4.45 13.84
C ASN A 234 5.54 -4.68 12.63
N ILE A 235 5.15 -4.14 11.47
CA ILE A 235 5.87 -4.37 10.22
C ILE A 235 6.85 -3.22 9.99
N GLY A 236 8.12 -3.59 9.84
CA GLY A 236 9.22 -2.76 9.35
C GLY A 236 10.01 -3.50 8.27
N PHE A 237 10.97 -2.82 7.65
CA PHE A 237 11.87 -3.45 6.69
C PHE A 237 12.91 -4.29 7.40
N GLY A 238 13.11 -5.53 6.94
CA GLY A 238 14.22 -6.38 7.39
C GLY A 238 15.52 -6.01 6.67
N VAL A 239 16.63 -5.97 7.39
CA VAL A 239 17.96 -5.69 6.85
C VAL A 239 19.00 -6.64 7.42
N HIS A 240 20.13 -6.77 6.73
CA HIS A 240 21.27 -7.53 7.22
C HIS A 240 21.75 -6.99 8.58
N PRO A 241 22.19 -7.83 9.55
CA PRO A 241 22.64 -7.37 10.88
C PRO A 241 23.72 -6.30 10.89
N GLU A 242 24.64 -6.36 9.93
CA GLU A 242 25.71 -5.37 9.72
C GLU A 242 25.26 -4.07 9.03
N ALA A 243 24.01 -4.00 8.53
CA ALA A 243 23.49 -2.87 7.76
C ALA A 243 22.99 -1.71 8.64
N ASN A 244 23.78 -1.31 9.64
CA ASN A 244 23.36 -0.30 10.63
C ASN A 244 23.02 1.06 9.98
N GLU A 245 23.83 1.51 9.03
CA GLU A 245 23.61 2.78 8.31
C GLU A 245 22.32 2.76 7.48
N LEU A 246 22.06 1.67 6.75
CA LEU A 246 20.82 1.51 5.98
C LEU A 246 19.60 1.51 6.91
N ARG A 247 19.67 0.77 8.04
CA ARG A 247 18.61 0.75 9.05
C ARG A 247 18.35 2.13 9.64
N PHE A 248 19.41 2.87 9.96
CA PHE A 248 19.31 4.23 10.47
C PHE A 248 18.58 5.15 9.48
N ARG A 249 18.93 5.09 8.19
CA ARG A 249 18.28 5.89 7.15
C ARG A 249 16.81 5.51 6.93
N ILE A 250 16.48 4.23 7.01
CA ILE A 250 15.08 3.79 6.98
C ILE A 250 14.32 4.39 8.17
N ASN A 251 14.89 4.37 9.37
CA ASN A 251 14.24 4.95 10.55
C ASN A 251 14.06 6.46 10.41
N MET A 252 15.08 7.18 9.91
CA MET A 252 14.98 8.62 9.63
C MET A 252 13.90 8.95 8.61
N PHE A 253 13.70 8.09 7.61
CA PHE A 253 12.60 8.21 6.66
C PHE A 253 11.24 8.01 7.35
N ILE A 254 11.10 7.00 8.20
CA ILE A 254 9.85 6.73 8.92
C ILE A 254 9.51 7.85 9.91
N ASP A 255 10.51 8.44 10.56
CA ASP A 255 10.33 9.52 11.55
C ASP A 255 10.19 10.92 10.89
N ASN A 256 10.40 11.05 9.58
CA ASN A 256 10.26 12.34 8.90
C ASN A 256 8.78 12.71 8.79
N ILE A 257 8.40 13.90 9.27
CA ILE A 257 6.99 14.36 9.34
C ILE A 257 6.26 14.25 7.99
N GLN A 258 6.91 14.65 6.89
CA GLN A 258 6.28 14.60 5.56
C GLN A 258 6.07 13.15 5.11
N ASP A 259 7.06 12.29 5.35
CA ASP A 259 6.99 10.88 4.98
C ASP A 259 6.01 10.10 5.88
N GLU A 260 5.91 10.44 7.16
CA GLU A 260 4.91 9.91 8.09
C GLU A 260 3.49 10.23 7.60
N GLU A 261 3.24 11.47 7.17
CA GLU A 261 1.97 11.86 6.57
C GLU A 261 1.69 11.06 5.28
N PHE A 262 2.70 10.86 4.42
CA PHE A 262 2.55 10.06 3.20
C PHE A 262 2.24 8.59 3.50
N ILE A 263 2.93 7.99 4.48
CA ILE A 263 2.69 6.62 4.94
C ILE A 263 1.26 6.49 5.45
N LYS A 264 0.76 7.48 6.21
CA LYS A 264 -0.61 7.52 6.70
C LYS A 264 -1.63 7.62 5.56
N ILE A 265 -1.45 8.54 4.62
CA ILE A 265 -2.35 8.69 3.45
C ILE A 265 -2.40 7.40 2.63
N LEU A 266 -1.26 6.75 2.40
CA LEU A 266 -1.22 5.47 1.69
C LEU A 266 -1.88 4.37 2.51
N SER A 267 -1.67 4.32 3.83
CA SER A 267 -2.33 3.36 4.71
C SER A 267 -3.84 3.52 4.63
N GLU A 268 -4.35 4.75 4.67
CA GLU A 268 -5.78 5.04 4.49
C GLU A 268 -6.27 4.65 3.09
N TYR A 269 -5.51 4.92 2.03
CA TYR A 269 -5.87 4.53 0.67
C TYR A 269 -5.99 3.01 0.49
N TYR A 270 -5.03 2.24 1.04
CA TYR A 270 -4.97 0.77 0.88
C TYR A 270 -5.82 0.00 1.90
N PHE A 271 -5.93 0.53 3.12
CA PHE A 271 -6.53 -0.15 4.27
C PHE A 271 -7.66 0.66 4.91
N HIS A 272 -8.33 1.53 4.15
CA HIS A 272 -9.48 2.32 4.62
C HIS A 272 -10.42 1.45 5.47
N LYS A 273 -10.83 1.96 6.62
CA LYS A 273 -11.86 1.30 7.41
C LYS A 273 -13.17 1.43 6.64
N LEU A 274 -13.71 0.30 6.16
CA LEU A 274 -15.07 0.30 5.62
C LEU A 274 -16.03 0.82 6.69
N ASP A 275 -16.60 1.98 6.42
CA ASP A 275 -17.70 2.53 7.19
C ASP A 275 -19.03 1.86 6.79
N VAL A 276 -20.13 2.35 7.37
CA VAL A 276 -21.48 1.83 7.08
C VAL A 276 -21.85 2.06 5.61
N PHE A 277 -21.51 3.22 5.03
CA PHE A 277 -21.82 3.53 3.64
C PHE A 277 -21.05 2.63 2.67
N ASP A 278 -19.75 2.44 2.91
CA ASP A 278 -18.88 1.53 2.16
C ASP A 278 -19.41 0.08 2.22
N TYR A 279 -19.91 -0.38 3.38
CA TYR A 279 -20.55 -1.70 3.51
C TYR A 279 -21.83 -1.83 2.68
N LEU A 280 -22.73 -0.85 2.76
CA LEU A 280 -23.98 -0.86 2.01
C LEU A 280 -23.71 -0.83 0.49
N GLU A 281 -22.74 -0.03 0.05
CA GLU A 281 -22.31 0.02 -1.34
C GLU A 281 -21.69 -1.31 -1.79
N LEU A 282 -20.84 -1.95 -0.99
CA LEU A 282 -20.31 -3.28 -1.31
C LEU A 282 -21.42 -4.33 -1.43
N ARG A 283 -22.39 -4.36 -0.50
CA ARG A 283 -23.54 -5.27 -0.61
C ARG A 283 -24.36 -5.00 -1.86
N LYS A 284 -24.62 -3.73 -2.16
CA LYS A 284 -25.31 -3.32 -3.38
C LYS A 284 -24.54 -3.76 -4.62
N PHE A 285 -23.21 -3.69 -4.61
CA PHE A 285 -22.36 -4.13 -5.71
C PHE A 285 -22.46 -5.64 -5.94
N HIS A 286 -22.29 -6.44 -4.88
CA HIS A 286 -22.43 -7.89 -4.93
C HIS A 286 -23.79 -8.33 -5.49
N ARG A 287 -24.87 -7.64 -5.12
CA ARG A 287 -26.20 -7.85 -5.69
C ARG A 287 -26.25 -7.49 -7.18
N ARG A 288 -25.78 -6.29 -7.55
CA ARG A 288 -25.82 -5.79 -8.94
C ARG A 288 -24.96 -6.59 -9.91
N ILE A 289 -23.89 -7.23 -9.44
CA ILE A 289 -23.12 -8.20 -10.24
C ILE A 289 -23.99 -9.37 -10.68
N LYS A 290 -24.89 -9.85 -9.81
CA LYS A 290 -25.80 -10.97 -10.12
C LYS A 290 -26.99 -10.52 -10.97
N ASP A 291 -27.57 -9.38 -10.60
CA ASP A 291 -28.89 -8.99 -11.13
C ASP A 291 -28.83 -8.09 -12.37
N SER A 292 -27.72 -7.38 -12.61
CA SER A 292 -27.65 -6.32 -13.64
C SER A 292 -26.47 -6.46 -14.59
N LEU A 293 -25.28 -6.83 -14.11
CA LEU A 293 -24.10 -7.02 -14.98
C LEU A 293 -24.32 -8.02 -16.14
N PRO A 294 -25.08 -9.13 -16.00
CA PRO A 294 -25.30 -10.08 -17.10
C PRO A 294 -25.92 -9.46 -18.35
N GLU A 295 -26.73 -8.40 -18.22
CA GLU A 295 -27.33 -7.68 -19.36
C GLU A 295 -26.26 -7.02 -20.24
N TYR A 296 -25.16 -6.55 -19.63
CA TYR A 296 -24.15 -5.72 -20.29
C TYR A 296 -22.84 -6.46 -20.58
N ILE A 297 -22.59 -7.59 -19.93
CA ILE A 297 -21.29 -8.27 -19.93
C ILE A 297 -20.79 -8.64 -21.33
N LYS A 298 -21.68 -9.01 -22.26
CA LYS A 298 -21.30 -9.36 -23.64
C LYS A 298 -20.73 -8.15 -24.38
N MET A 299 -21.43 -7.01 -24.33
CA MET A 299 -21.00 -5.75 -24.94
C MET A 299 -19.71 -5.23 -24.31
N ILE A 300 -19.63 -5.26 -22.97
CA ILE A 300 -18.43 -4.84 -22.23
C ILE A 300 -17.23 -5.68 -22.68
N LYS A 301 -17.35 -7.00 -22.74
CA LYS A 301 -16.28 -7.90 -23.19
C LYS A 301 -15.84 -7.63 -24.62
N GLN A 302 -16.79 -7.44 -25.54
CA GLN A 302 -16.51 -7.17 -26.95
C GLN A 302 -15.64 -5.91 -27.11
N TYR A 303 -16.11 -4.77 -26.62
CA TYR A 303 -15.40 -3.49 -26.79
C TYR A 303 -14.13 -3.38 -25.94
N SER A 304 -14.09 -4.08 -24.80
CA SER A 304 -12.85 -4.17 -24.00
C SER A 304 -11.77 -4.98 -24.74
N LYS A 305 -12.16 -6.07 -25.42
CA LYS A 305 -11.25 -6.86 -26.27
C LYS A 305 -10.67 -6.02 -27.42
N GLU A 306 -11.49 -5.21 -28.08
CA GLU A 306 -11.04 -4.32 -29.17
C GLU A 306 -10.00 -3.29 -28.71
N THR A 307 -10.07 -2.85 -27.45
CA THR A 307 -9.17 -1.82 -26.89
C THR A 307 -8.00 -2.38 -26.08
N GLY A 308 -7.99 -3.69 -25.80
CA GLY A 308 -7.02 -4.34 -24.91
C GLY A 308 -7.19 -3.99 -23.43
N LEU A 309 -8.31 -3.37 -23.05
CA LEU A 309 -8.66 -3.10 -21.66
C LEU A 309 -9.28 -4.36 -21.03
N ASP A 310 -9.02 -4.61 -19.75
CA ASP A 310 -9.66 -5.71 -19.03
C ASP A 310 -11.15 -5.40 -18.84
N TRP A 311 -12.04 -6.24 -19.38
CA TRP A 311 -13.48 -6.01 -19.30
C TRP A 311 -13.98 -5.86 -17.85
N ARG A 312 -13.31 -6.47 -16.88
CA ARG A 312 -13.66 -6.38 -15.45
C ARG A 312 -13.34 -5.00 -14.87
N ILE A 313 -12.29 -4.30 -15.35
CA ILE A 313 -12.02 -2.92 -14.90
C ILE A 313 -13.09 -1.98 -15.47
N VAL A 314 -13.53 -2.21 -16.71
CA VAL A 314 -14.59 -1.44 -17.36
C VAL A 314 -15.93 -1.68 -16.67
N ALA A 315 -16.29 -2.92 -16.36
CA ALA A 315 -17.51 -3.25 -15.62
C ALA A 315 -17.51 -2.58 -14.23
N ALA A 316 -16.39 -2.62 -13.51
CA ALA A 316 -16.21 -1.92 -12.24
C ALA A 316 -16.41 -0.40 -12.38
N GLN A 317 -15.90 0.20 -13.46
CA GLN A 317 -16.12 1.62 -13.76
C GLN A 317 -17.60 1.93 -14.04
N ILE A 318 -18.28 1.16 -14.89
CA ILE A 318 -19.71 1.34 -15.18
C ILE A 318 -20.54 1.30 -13.89
N TYR A 319 -20.20 0.39 -12.97
CA TYR A 319 -20.85 0.36 -11.67
C TYR A 319 -20.62 1.64 -10.86
N GLN A 320 -19.37 2.14 -10.82
CA GLN A 320 -19.05 3.38 -10.12
C GLN A 320 -19.77 4.59 -10.73
N GLU A 321 -20.02 4.57 -12.05
CA GLU A 321 -20.67 5.66 -12.77
C GLU A 321 -22.20 5.66 -12.63
N SER A 322 -22.84 4.50 -12.73
CA SER A 322 -24.30 4.41 -12.86
C SER A 322 -24.95 3.31 -12.05
N HIS A 323 -24.19 2.51 -11.29
CA HIS A 323 -24.66 1.27 -10.68
C HIS A 323 -25.32 0.31 -11.70
N TYR A 324 -24.84 0.34 -12.96
CA TYR A 324 -25.43 -0.33 -14.13
C TYR A 324 -26.84 0.16 -14.51
N ASN A 325 -27.19 1.41 -14.20
CA ASN A 325 -28.46 2.02 -14.61
C ASN A 325 -28.29 2.75 -15.95
N ARG A 326 -28.81 2.17 -17.03
CA ARG A 326 -28.76 2.79 -18.37
C ARG A 326 -29.46 4.15 -18.47
N ASN A 327 -30.39 4.45 -17.57
CA ASN A 327 -31.13 5.72 -17.53
C ASN A 327 -30.53 6.72 -16.53
N ALA A 328 -29.34 6.45 -15.98
CA ALA A 328 -28.71 7.33 -15.01
C ALA A 328 -28.43 8.73 -15.59
N LYS A 329 -28.73 9.75 -14.78
CA LYS A 329 -28.47 11.16 -15.09
C LYS A 329 -27.87 11.83 -13.85
N SER A 330 -26.66 12.37 -13.97
CA SER A 330 -26.02 13.10 -12.89
C SER A 330 -26.44 14.58 -12.85
N ASN A 331 -26.17 15.23 -11.71
CA ASN A 331 -26.35 16.68 -11.56
C ASN A 331 -25.47 17.48 -12.53
N ALA A 332 -24.29 16.95 -12.87
CA ALA A 332 -23.39 17.51 -13.88
C ALA A 332 -23.84 17.23 -15.33
N ARG A 333 -25.03 16.64 -15.53
CA ARG A 333 -25.65 16.31 -16.83
C ARG A 333 -24.96 15.19 -17.61
N ALA A 334 -24.09 14.42 -16.96
CA ALA A 334 -23.58 13.17 -17.52
C ALA A 334 -24.70 12.11 -17.58
N LYS A 335 -24.69 11.25 -18.60
CA LYS A 335 -25.81 10.34 -18.91
C LYS A 335 -25.37 8.91 -19.25
N GLY A 336 -26.22 7.95 -18.90
CA GLY A 336 -26.09 6.54 -19.29
C GLY A 336 -25.10 5.76 -18.44
N LEU A 337 -24.76 4.55 -18.91
CA LEU A 337 -23.99 3.56 -18.15
C LEU A 337 -22.59 4.05 -17.72
N MET A 338 -21.86 4.71 -18.61
CA MET A 338 -20.52 5.25 -18.40
C MET A 338 -20.51 6.77 -18.18
N GLN A 339 -21.68 7.36 -17.88
CA GLN A 339 -21.85 8.78 -17.57
C GLN A 339 -21.10 9.70 -18.54
N LEU A 340 -21.49 9.66 -19.82
CA LEU A 340 -20.88 10.52 -20.83
C LEU A 340 -21.45 11.93 -20.76
N MET A 341 -20.57 12.92 -20.81
CA MET A 341 -20.95 14.31 -21.08
C MET A 341 -21.41 14.46 -22.53
N HIS A 342 -22.31 15.42 -22.79
CA HIS A 342 -22.87 15.61 -24.14
C HIS A 342 -21.78 15.93 -25.19
N SER A 343 -20.79 16.76 -24.84
CA SER A 343 -19.66 17.07 -25.72
C SER A 343 -18.83 15.82 -26.04
N THR A 344 -18.54 14.99 -25.04
CA THR A 344 -17.81 13.73 -25.21
C THR A 344 -18.59 12.76 -26.10
N ALA A 345 -19.88 12.57 -25.84
CA ALA A 345 -20.77 11.73 -26.64
C ALA A 345 -20.81 12.17 -28.11
N LYS A 346 -20.95 13.48 -28.36
CA LYS A 346 -20.95 14.05 -29.72
C LYS A 346 -19.60 13.83 -30.43
N SER A 347 -18.49 14.03 -29.73
CA SER A 347 -17.14 13.81 -30.30
C SER A 347 -16.85 12.36 -30.68
N LEU A 348 -17.62 11.41 -30.13
CA LEU A 348 -17.48 9.98 -30.36
C LEU A 348 -18.61 9.39 -31.22
N GLY A 349 -19.45 10.25 -31.82
CA GLY A 349 -20.51 9.82 -32.74
C GLY A 349 -21.69 9.10 -32.07
N VAL A 350 -21.92 9.32 -30.78
CA VAL A 350 -23.07 8.73 -30.06
C VAL A 350 -24.35 9.46 -30.43
N SER A 351 -25.31 8.73 -31.00
CA SER A 351 -26.63 9.22 -31.37
C SER A 351 -27.60 9.17 -30.18
N ASN A 352 -27.54 8.09 -29.39
CA ASN A 352 -28.37 7.92 -28.21
C ASN A 352 -27.52 7.56 -26.98
N VAL A 353 -27.32 8.54 -26.09
CA VAL A 353 -26.55 8.36 -24.85
C VAL A 353 -27.18 7.39 -23.84
N TYR A 354 -28.45 7.00 -24.01
CA TYR A 354 -29.11 5.98 -23.19
C TYR A 354 -29.13 4.59 -23.85
N SER A 355 -28.66 4.46 -25.10
CA SER A 355 -28.39 3.17 -25.73
C SER A 355 -27.24 2.50 -24.98
N PRO A 356 -27.45 1.31 -24.36
CA PRO A 356 -26.40 0.63 -23.62
C PRO A 356 -25.14 0.41 -24.47
N GLU A 357 -25.33 -0.04 -25.72
CA GLU A 357 -24.23 -0.35 -26.63
C GLU A 357 -23.42 0.89 -26.99
N GLU A 358 -24.08 1.96 -27.48
CA GLU A 358 -23.38 3.19 -27.88
C GLU A 358 -22.66 3.84 -26.69
N ASN A 359 -23.31 3.86 -25.51
CA ASN A 359 -22.75 4.48 -24.32
C ASN A 359 -21.54 3.69 -23.78
N ILE A 360 -21.63 2.35 -23.72
CA ILE A 360 -20.51 1.49 -23.32
C ILE A 360 -19.35 1.63 -24.31
N LYS A 361 -19.61 1.53 -25.62
CA LYS A 361 -18.58 1.64 -26.65
C LYS A 361 -17.84 2.98 -26.55
N ALA A 362 -18.57 4.08 -26.50
CA ALA A 362 -17.97 5.41 -26.43
C ALA A 362 -17.19 5.64 -25.11
N GLY A 363 -17.72 5.19 -23.97
CA GLY A 363 -16.99 5.30 -22.71
C GLY A 363 -15.70 4.48 -22.67
N ILE A 364 -15.70 3.27 -23.24
CA ILE A 364 -14.49 2.44 -23.37
C ILE A 364 -13.46 3.11 -24.29
N LEU A 365 -13.88 3.62 -25.45
CA LEU A 365 -13.00 4.33 -26.37
C LEU A 365 -12.41 5.59 -25.74
N TYR A 366 -13.20 6.32 -24.94
CA TYR A 366 -12.72 7.48 -24.20
C TYR A 366 -11.71 7.10 -23.12
N LEU A 367 -11.97 6.05 -22.33
CA LEU A 367 -11.01 5.54 -21.35
C LEU A 367 -9.71 5.08 -22.04
N LYS A 368 -9.82 4.39 -23.19
CA LYS A 368 -8.66 3.95 -23.98
C LYS A 368 -7.84 5.14 -24.48
N LYS A 369 -8.48 6.19 -24.98
CA LYS A 369 -7.80 7.45 -25.36
C LYS A 369 -7.01 8.03 -24.19
N LEU A 370 -7.60 8.09 -22.99
CA LEU A 370 -6.92 8.57 -21.79
C LEU A 370 -5.77 7.64 -21.40
N TYR A 371 -5.95 6.32 -21.48
CA TYR A 371 -4.89 5.35 -21.26
C TYR A 371 -3.68 5.59 -22.17
N ASP A 372 -3.92 5.85 -23.46
CA ASP A 372 -2.85 6.07 -24.44
C ASP A 372 -2.10 7.40 -24.24
N ILE A 373 -2.76 8.42 -23.70
CA ILE A 373 -2.12 9.71 -23.36
C ILE A 373 -1.06 9.56 -22.26
N PHE A 374 -1.24 8.61 -21.33
CA PHE A 374 -0.33 8.40 -20.20
C PHE A 374 0.64 7.22 -20.42
N ASP A 375 1.10 7.04 -21.66
CA ASP A 375 1.97 5.94 -22.10
C ASP A 375 3.28 5.76 -21.31
N LYS A 376 3.81 6.82 -20.70
CA LYS A 376 5.01 6.77 -19.85
C LYS A 376 4.81 5.97 -18.57
N ALA A 377 3.57 5.85 -18.09
CA ALA A 377 3.27 5.04 -16.91
C ALA A 377 3.26 3.54 -17.24
N GLU A 378 3.73 2.72 -16.31
CA GLU A 378 3.60 1.26 -16.39
C GLU A 378 2.12 0.86 -16.43
N LYS A 379 1.78 -0.27 -17.09
CA LYS A 379 0.38 -0.68 -17.31
C LYS A 379 -0.50 -0.58 -16.05
N LYS A 380 0.01 -1.01 -14.88
CA LYS A 380 -0.70 -1.02 -13.59
C LYS A 380 -1.01 0.38 -13.03
N ASP A 381 -0.16 1.36 -13.33
CA ASP A 381 -0.29 2.74 -12.89
C ASP A 381 -1.08 3.54 -13.94
N ARG A 382 -0.80 3.28 -15.22
CA ARG A 382 -1.45 3.92 -16.37
C ARG A 382 -2.96 3.80 -16.34
N ILE A 383 -3.50 2.61 -16.05
CA ILE A 383 -4.96 2.43 -15.97
C ILE A 383 -5.58 3.26 -14.83
N LYS A 384 -4.90 3.37 -13.68
CA LYS A 384 -5.37 4.15 -12.53
C LYS A 384 -5.32 5.65 -12.82
N ILE A 385 -4.25 6.11 -13.47
CA ILE A 385 -4.11 7.49 -13.94
C ILE A 385 -5.18 7.83 -14.99
N ALA A 386 -5.46 6.92 -15.93
CA ALA A 386 -6.50 7.09 -16.93
C ALA A 386 -7.90 7.17 -16.32
N LEU A 387 -8.22 6.33 -15.32
CA LEU A 387 -9.46 6.41 -14.56
C LEU A 387 -9.58 7.73 -13.79
N ALA A 388 -8.49 8.20 -13.16
CA ALA A 388 -8.48 9.52 -12.53
C ALA A 388 -8.74 10.63 -13.56
N ALA A 389 -8.08 10.57 -14.72
CA ALA A 389 -8.30 11.51 -15.82
C ALA A 389 -9.72 11.45 -16.39
N TYR A 390 -10.39 10.29 -16.34
CA TYR A 390 -11.78 10.14 -16.76
C TYR A 390 -12.70 10.95 -15.83
N ASN A 391 -12.41 10.91 -14.53
CA ASN A 391 -13.20 11.59 -13.51
C ASN A 391 -12.92 13.10 -13.42
N ILE A 392 -11.64 13.50 -13.35
CA ILE A 392 -11.26 14.91 -13.12
C ILE A 392 -10.81 15.62 -14.40
N GLY A 393 -10.61 14.91 -15.51
CA GLY A 393 -10.04 15.46 -16.73
C GLY A 393 -8.51 15.39 -16.78
N GLN A 394 -7.97 15.15 -17.98
CA GLN A 394 -6.53 14.99 -18.21
C GLN A 394 -5.69 16.23 -17.86
N GLY A 395 -6.27 17.43 -17.93
CA GLY A 395 -5.59 18.69 -17.62
C GLY A 395 -5.08 18.73 -16.18
N HIS A 396 -5.94 18.37 -15.22
CA HIS A 396 -5.57 18.33 -13.81
C HIS A 396 -4.61 17.18 -13.48
N ILE A 397 -4.58 16.11 -14.28
CA ILE A 397 -3.51 15.10 -14.18
C ILE A 397 -2.16 15.68 -14.61
N TYR A 398 -2.10 16.53 -15.64
CA TYR A 398 -0.85 17.20 -16.00
C TYR A 398 -0.36 18.16 -14.90
N ASP A 399 -1.28 18.88 -14.27
CA ASP A 399 -0.96 19.73 -13.11
C ASP A 399 -0.41 18.90 -11.94
N ALA A 400 -1.06 17.78 -11.61
CA ALA A 400 -0.56 16.86 -10.59
C ALA A 400 0.82 16.27 -10.96
N ARG A 401 1.07 15.93 -12.23
CA ARG A 401 2.40 15.49 -12.69
C ARG A 401 3.45 16.59 -12.58
N LYS A 402 3.08 17.87 -12.72
CA LYS A 402 3.99 19.02 -12.48
C LYS A 402 4.37 19.09 -11.00
N ILE A 403 3.38 19.07 -10.10
CA ILE A 403 3.61 19.11 -8.64
C ILE A 403 4.41 17.88 -8.16
N SER A 404 4.14 16.69 -8.69
CA SER A 404 4.91 15.49 -8.35
C SER A 404 6.41 15.66 -8.62
N ARG A 405 6.76 16.28 -9.76
CA ARG A 405 8.17 16.50 -10.12
C ARG A 405 8.85 17.53 -9.20
N SER A 406 8.16 18.59 -8.79
CA SER A 406 8.74 19.58 -7.87
C SER A 406 9.01 18.99 -6.48
N LEU A 407 8.31 17.91 -6.11
CA LEU A 407 8.53 17.16 -4.88
C LEU A 407 9.47 15.95 -5.04
N ASN A 408 10.19 15.86 -6.17
CA ASN A 408 11.09 14.74 -6.51
C ASN A 408 10.41 13.36 -6.46
N LEU A 409 9.11 13.31 -6.80
CA LEU A 409 8.33 12.09 -6.90
C LEU A 409 8.10 11.72 -8.38
N ASN A 410 8.13 10.43 -8.69
CA ASN A 410 7.84 9.95 -10.04
C ASN A 410 6.37 10.23 -10.42
N PRO A 411 6.11 11.10 -11.42
CA PRO A 411 4.76 11.50 -11.81
C PRO A 411 3.95 10.39 -12.49
N ASP A 412 4.59 9.27 -12.83
CA ASP A 412 3.99 8.15 -13.55
C ASP A 412 3.65 6.96 -12.65
N LYS A 413 3.79 7.14 -11.34
CA LYS A 413 3.38 6.19 -10.31
C LYS A 413 2.06 6.63 -9.68
N TRP A 414 1.07 5.73 -9.65
CA TRP A 414 -0.25 6.07 -9.12
C TRP A 414 -0.22 6.42 -7.63
N HIS A 415 0.61 5.73 -6.84
CA HIS A 415 0.72 6.02 -5.41
C HIS A 415 1.24 7.44 -5.14
N ASN A 416 2.06 8.01 -6.02
CA ASN A 416 2.43 9.42 -5.93
C ASN A 416 1.23 10.31 -6.29
N MET A 417 0.46 9.97 -7.32
CA MET A 417 -0.77 10.71 -7.64
C MET A 417 -1.80 10.70 -6.50
N VAL A 418 -1.88 9.63 -5.70
CA VAL A 418 -2.71 9.59 -4.47
C VAL A 418 -2.32 10.69 -3.49
N LEU A 419 -1.02 10.97 -3.35
CA LEU A 419 -0.50 12.04 -2.49
C LEU A 419 -0.72 13.42 -3.10
N ILE A 420 -0.55 13.53 -4.43
CA ILE A 420 -0.47 14.82 -5.12
C ILE A 420 -1.83 15.38 -5.53
N LEU A 421 -2.77 14.56 -6.00
CA LEU A 421 -4.06 15.05 -6.48
C LEU A 421 -4.80 15.89 -5.42
N PRO A 422 -4.89 15.48 -4.13
CA PRO A 422 -5.53 16.29 -3.10
C PRO A 422 -4.90 17.69 -2.90
N LEU A 423 -3.62 17.87 -3.25
CA LEU A 423 -2.93 19.15 -3.13
C LEU A 423 -3.48 20.20 -4.10
N LEU A 424 -4.14 19.80 -5.20
CA LEU A 424 -4.79 20.74 -6.13
C LEU A 424 -5.92 21.57 -5.50
N LYS A 425 -6.39 21.21 -4.29
CA LYS A 425 -7.32 22.04 -3.51
C LYS A 425 -6.62 23.21 -2.79
N LYS A 426 -5.33 23.08 -2.51
CA LYS A 426 -4.56 24.06 -1.74
C LYS A 426 -4.02 25.15 -2.66
N LYS A 427 -4.27 26.42 -2.31
CA LYS A 427 -3.88 27.60 -3.11
C LYS A 427 -2.38 27.63 -3.43
N GLU A 428 -1.56 27.28 -2.45
CA GLU A 428 -0.09 27.20 -2.59
C GLU A 428 0.39 26.26 -3.70
N PHE A 429 -0.43 25.27 -4.09
CA PHE A 429 -0.08 24.32 -5.14
C PHE A 429 -0.74 24.66 -6.48
N HIS A 430 -2.04 24.97 -6.50
CA HIS A 430 -2.76 25.14 -7.78
C HIS A 430 -2.57 26.52 -8.43
N SER A 431 -2.09 27.54 -7.71
CA SER A 431 -1.81 28.85 -8.32
C SER A 431 -0.71 28.78 -9.38
N GLU A 432 0.20 27.81 -9.24
CA GLU A 432 1.34 27.61 -10.14
C GLU A 432 1.04 26.65 -11.30
N THR A 433 -0.20 26.19 -11.45
CA THR A 433 -0.57 25.18 -12.44
C THR A 433 -1.47 25.74 -13.55
N ARG A 434 -1.54 25.04 -14.69
CA ARG A 434 -2.21 25.59 -15.89
C ARG A 434 -3.73 25.54 -15.77
N TYR A 435 -4.26 24.48 -15.18
CA TYR A 435 -5.70 24.23 -15.07
C TYR A 435 -6.26 24.62 -13.69
N GLY A 436 -5.39 24.95 -12.74
CA GLY A 436 -5.76 25.55 -11.46
C GLY A 436 -6.47 24.60 -10.50
N TYR A 437 -7.35 25.18 -9.67
CA TYR A 437 -8.05 24.49 -8.59
C TYR A 437 -8.81 23.25 -9.08
N ALA A 438 -8.69 22.15 -8.33
CA ALA A 438 -9.47 20.95 -8.57
C ALA A 438 -9.72 20.17 -7.27
N ARG A 439 -10.86 19.47 -7.19
CA ARG A 439 -11.18 18.57 -6.08
C ARG A 439 -10.48 17.23 -6.23
N GLY A 440 -9.16 17.22 -6.06
CA GLY A 440 -8.34 16.04 -6.37
C GLY A 440 -8.50 14.83 -5.43
N ASP A 441 -9.24 14.95 -4.33
CA ASP A 441 -9.67 13.81 -3.52
C ASP A 441 -10.76 12.95 -4.17
N GLU A 442 -11.61 13.56 -5.01
CA GLU A 442 -12.66 12.86 -5.76
C GLU A 442 -12.09 11.78 -6.70
N PRO A 443 -11.09 12.04 -7.57
CA PRO A 443 -10.52 11.01 -8.44
C PRO A 443 -9.75 9.93 -7.67
N VAL A 444 -9.11 10.27 -6.55
CA VAL A 444 -8.44 9.26 -5.69
C VAL A 444 -9.47 8.28 -5.14
N THR A 445 -10.60 8.79 -4.64
CA THR A 445 -11.71 7.97 -4.14
C THR A 445 -12.37 7.17 -5.25
N TYR A 446 -12.61 7.79 -6.41
CA TYR A 446 -13.17 7.16 -7.61
C TYR A 446 -12.33 5.95 -8.04
N VAL A 447 -11.01 6.14 -8.21
CA VAL A 447 -10.10 5.04 -8.59
C VAL A 447 -10.04 3.97 -7.49
N ARG A 448 -9.98 4.35 -6.21
CA ARG A 448 -9.99 3.38 -5.10
C ARG A 448 -11.20 2.46 -5.15
N LYS A 449 -12.40 3.02 -5.35
CA LYS A 449 -13.66 2.26 -5.43
C LYS A 449 -13.67 1.33 -6.65
N ILE A 450 -13.29 1.82 -7.83
CA ILE A 450 -13.22 1.00 -9.05
C ILE A 450 -12.23 -0.15 -8.88
N ILE A 451 -11.05 0.10 -8.30
CA ILE A 451 -10.06 -0.97 -8.06
C ILE A 451 -10.58 -2.00 -7.05
N ALA A 452 -11.33 -1.58 -6.03
CA ALA A 452 -11.99 -2.51 -5.10
C ALA A 452 -13.02 -3.41 -5.82
N PHE A 453 -13.89 -2.83 -6.64
CA PHE A 453 -14.86 -3.55 -7.46
C PHE A 453 -14.21 -4.48 -8.47
N TYR A 454 -13.14 -4.03 -9.12
CA TYR A 454 -12.34 -4.82 -10.06
C TYR A 454 -11.74 -6.05 -9.39
N LYS A 455 -11.16 -5.90 -8.19
CA LYS A 455 -10.63 -7.05 -7.41
C LYS A 455 -11.71 -8.10 -7.15
N ILE A 456 -12.91 -7.69 -6.76
CA ILE A 456 -14.06 -8.58 -6.55
C ILE A 456 -14.41 -9.31 -7.86
N LEU A 457 -14.51 -8.58 -8.98
CA LEU A 457 -14.81 -9.16 -10.29
C LEU A 457 -13.73 -10.12 -10.77
N LYS A 458 -12.44 -9.90 -10.48
CA LYS A 458 -11.37 -10.86 -10.81
C LYS A 458 -11.51 -12.18 -10.08
N VAL A 459 -12.02 -12.17 -8.84
CA VAL A 459 -12.25 -13.40 -8.06
C VAL A 459 -13.51 -14.12 -8.53
N LEU A 460 -14.58 -13.39 -8.84
CA LEU A 460 -15.85 -13.97 -9.30
C LEU A 460 -15.80 -14.44 -10.76
N TYR A 461 -15.02 -13.74 -11.60
CA TYR A 461 -14.80 -14.04 -13.00
C TYR A 461 -13.28 -14.15 -13.26
N PRO A 462 -12.64 -15.22 -12.77
CA PRO A 462 -11.24 -15.48 -13.08
C PRO A 462 -11.09 -15.67 -14.59
N GLU A 463 -9.97 -15.23 -15.15
CA GLU A 463 -9.60 -15.69 -16.48
C GLU A 463 -9.36 -17.20 -16.37
N LYS A 464 -9.95 -17.97 -17.29
CA LYS A 464 -9.51 -19.34 -17.52
C LYS A 464 -8.15 -19.21 -18.20
N ASP A 465 -7.11 -19.22 -17.37
CA ASP A 465 -5.68 -19.31 -17.67
C ASP A 465 -5.17 -18.57 -18.92
N GLU A 466 -4.43 -17.47 -18.70
CA GLU A 466 -3.27 -17.12 -19.54
C GLU A 466 -2.04 -17.93 -19.06
#